data_AF-A0A126PES4-F1
#
_entry.id   AF-A0A126PES4-F1
#
_cell.length_a   1.000
_cell.length_b   1.000
_cell.length_c   1.000
_cell.angle_alpha   90.00
_cell.angle_beta   90.00
_cell.angle_gamma   90.00
#
_symmetry.space_group_name_H-M   'P 1'
#
loop_
_entity.id
_entity.type
_entity.pdbx_description
1 polymer ?
#
loop_
_entity_poly.entity_id
_entity_poly.type
_entity_poly.pdbx_seq_one_letter_code
_entity_poly.pdbx_strand_id
1 'polypeptide(L)'
;MGILYNHYDYLTRQVQSNFFTSLLTGVPLWQDCREEDGVMSIQLTFPSGIDFEGDLALTFAHNGVSLYNISFVVAPGRYVHSPQEQVLFVSRIQGTRNFDLIRQCTKSCHDITPAALLIAALQGVAAALDINILAGISTEERLYDTITFDYNSFWESFQAERTQDNLFFLALPLVKTPIELIKGKRRERTLRKRQYKDEICEAVRVGFESHLLDRQAALN
;
A
#
# COMPACT_ATOMS: atom_id res chain seq x y z
N MET A 1 -18.31 15.52 -9.00
CA MET A 1 -16.86 15.73 -9.26
C MET A 1 -16.19 14.38 -9.32
N GLY A 2 -15.51 14.08 -10.43
CA GLY A 2 -14.89 12.76 -10.70
C GLY A 2 -13.72 12.43 -9.78
N ILE A 3 -13.28 11.16 -9.82
CA ILE A 3 -12.23 10.61 -8.93
C ILE A 3 -10.91 11.38 -9.08
N LEU A 4 -10.42 11.61 -10.31
CA LEU A 4 -9.15 12.31 -10.53
C LEU A 4 -9.16 13.75 -10.03
N TYR A 5 -10.25 14.49 -10.25
CA TYR A 5 -10.37 15.85 -9.72
C TYR A 5 -10.28 15.84 -8.19
N ASN A 6 -11.02 14.95 -7.53
CA ASN A 6 -10.96 14.83 -6.07
C ASN A 6 -9.56 14.45 -5.61
N HIS A 7 -8.90 13.51 -6.29
CA HIS A 7 -7.57 13.07 -5.93
C HIS A 7 -6.58 14.24 -5.86
N TYR A 8 -6.49 15.04 -6.93
CA TYR A 8 -5.59 16.18 -6.97
C TYR A 8 -6.03 17.33 -6.05
N ASP A 9 -7.34 17.65 -5.98
CA ASP A 9 -7.86 18.69 -5.08
C ASP A 9 -7.62 18.35 -3.61
N TYR A 10 -7.79 17.08 -3.22
CA TYR A 10 -7.49 16.60 -1.88
C TYR A 10 -5.99 16.68 -1.58
N LEU A 11 -5.15 16.11 -2.44
CA LEU A 11 -3.70 16.08 -2.21
C LEU A 11 -3.10 17.48 -2.18
N THR A 12 -3.44 18.36 -3.11
CA THR A 12 -2.87 19.73 -3.18
C THR A 12 -3.14 20.58 -1.93
N ARG A 13 -4.14 20.24 -1.13
CA ARG A 13 -4.42 20.89 0.17
C ARG A 13 -3.57 20.35 1.32
N GLN A 14 -3.00 19.17 1.17
CA GLN A 14 -2.29 18.47 2.25
C GLN A 14 -0.80 18.33 2.00
N VAL A 15 -0.36 18.28 0.74
CA VAL A 15 1.02 17.97 0.37
C VAL A 15 1.84 19.22 0.06
N GLN A 16 3.16 19.11 0.19
CA GLN A 16 4.10 20.16 -0.17
C GLN A 16 4.10 20.43 -1.69
N SER A 17 4.48 21.65 -2.07
CA SER A 17 4.50 22.08 -3.49
C SER A 17 5.37 21.22 -4.42
N ASN A 18 6.42 20.59 -3.89
CA ASN A 18 7.32 19.71 -4.65
C ASN A 18 6.84 18.24 -4.69
N PHE A 19 5.70 17.89 -4.07
CA PHE A 19 5.21 16.51 -3.97
C PHE A 19 5.16 15.82 -5.33
N PHE A 20 4.42 16.40 -6.29
CA PHE A 20 4.22 15.79 -7.60
C PHE A 20 5.50 15.69 -8.42
N THR A 21 6.43 16.65 -8.27
CA THR A 21 7.74 16.55 -8.92
C THR A 21 8.60 15.43 -8.30
N SER A 22 8.54 15.25 -6.98
CA SER A 22 9.29 14.20 -6.28
C SER A 22 8.78 12.80 -6.65
N LEU A 23 7.50 12.64 -6.99
CA LEU A 23 6.94 11.38 -7.48
C LEU A 23 7.58 10.88 -8.79
N LEU A 24 8.09 11.79 -9.64
CA LEU A 24 8.72 11.45 -10.92
C LEU A 24 10.08 10.76 -10.73
N THR A 25 10.78 11.10 -9.66
CA THR A 25 12.06 10.47 -9.28
C THR A 25 11.90 9.34 -8.26
N GLY A 26 10.70 9.22 -7.68
CA GLY A 26 10.40 8.32 -6.58
C GLY A 26 10.86 8.87 -5.23
N VAL A 27 10.01 8.70 -4.22
CA VAL A 27 10.24 9.15 -2.84
C VAL A 27 10.46 7.92 -1.96
N PRO A 28 11.66 7.71 -1.40
CA PRO A 28 11.88 6.61 -0.47
C PRO A 28 11.11 6.85 0.83
N LEU A 29 10.24 5.91 1.19
CA LEU A 29 9.46 5.95 2.43
C LEU A 29 9.94 4.93 3.47
N TRP A 30 10.59 3.86 3.02
CA TRP A 30 11.21 2.86 3.89
C TRP A 30 12.40 2.20 3.20
N GLN A 31 13.41 1.83 3.99
CA GLN A 31 14.59 1.12 3.53
C GLN A 31 15.13 0.22 4.64
N ASP A 32 15.57 -0.97 4.26
CA ASP A 32 16.25 -1.94 5.13
C ASP A 32 17.50 -2.45 4.41
N CYS A 33 18.67 -2.15 4.98
CA CYS A 33 19.98 -2.48 4.44
C CYS A 33 20.59 -3.62 5.26
N ARG A 34 20.90 -4.73 4.60
CA ARG A 34 21.47 -5.92 5.23
C ARG A 34 22.68 -6.38 4.45
N GLU A 35 23.74 -6.78 5.15
CA GLU A 35 25.00 -7.19 4.51
C GLU A 35 24.81 -8.39 3.56
N GLU A 36 24.05 -9.41 3.97
CA GLU A 36 23.84 -10.63 3.18
C GLU A 36 22.68 -10.51 2.18
N ASP A 37 21.64 -9.73 2.52
CA ASP A 37 20.39 -9.65 1.76
C ASP A 37 20.31 -8.41 0.84
N GLY A 38 21.28 -7.50 0.90
CA GLY A 38 21.26 -6.25 0.12
C GLY A 38 20.27 -5.22 0.68
N VAL A 39 19.82 -4.33 -0.19
CA VAL A 39 18.93 -3.21 0.17
C VAL A 39 17.52 -3.47 -0.33
N MET A 40 16.58 -3.59 0.61
CA MET A 40 15.15 -3.57 0.32
C MET A 40 14.61 -2.17 0.56
N SER A 41 13.67 -1.72 -0.26
CA SER A 41 13.07 -0.40 -0.14
C SER A 41 11.62 -0.37 -0.59
N ILE A 42 10.88 0.60 -0.04
CA ILE A 42 9.54 0.96 -0.49
C ILE A 42 9.58 2.44 -0.85
N GLN A 43 9.14 2.75 -2.07
CA GLN A 43 9.10 4.10 -2.60
C GLN A 43 7.69 4.47 -3.02
N LEU A 44 7.31 5.72 -2.81
CA LEU A 44 6.13 6.33 -3.42
C LEU A 44 6.53 6.92 -4.77
N THR A 45 5.83 6.52 -5.82
CA THR A 45 6.13 6.91 -7.20
C THR A 45 4.86 7.32 -7.93
N PHE A 46 5.00 8.04 -9.03
CA PHE A 46 3.93 8.11 -10.03
C PHE A 46 3.89 6.77 -10.80
N PRO A 47 2.72 6.16 -11.04
CA PRO A 47 2.63 4.93 -11.84
C PRO A 47 3.22 5.16 -13.24
N SER A 48 4.31 4.46 -13.56
CA SER A 48 4.95 4.53 -14.88
C SER A 48 4.66 3.26 -15.68
N GLY A 49 4.25 3.38 -16.95
CA GLY A 49 4.01 2.22 -17.82
C GLY A 49 2.94 2.47 -18.88
N ILE A 50 2.48 1.40 -19.53
CA ILE A 50 1.47 1.45 -20.61
C ILE A 50 0.03 1.54 -20.06
N ASP A 51 -0.17 1.13 -18.80
CA ASP A 51 -1.50 0.86 -18.25
C ASP A 51 -1.77 1.74 -17.03
N PHE A 52 -1.77 3.07 -17.18
CA PHE A 52 -1.91 4.08 -16.09
C PHE A 52 -3.17 3.89 -15.21
N GLU A 53 -3.14 2.90 -14.32
CA GLU A 53 -4.20 2.61 -13.36
C GLU A 53 -3.86 3.26 -12.02
N GLY A 54 -4.34 4.48 -11.83
CA GLY A 54 -4.12 5.30 -10.63
C GLY A 54 -3.01 6.34 -10.83
N ASP A 55 -2.82 7.18 -9.80
CA ASP A 55 -1.92 8.35 -9.86
C ASP A 55 -0.82 8.31 -8.79
N LEU A 56 -0.94 7.42 -7.81
CA LEU A 56 0.11 7.08 -6.84
C LEU A 56 0.40 5.58 -6.91
N ALA A 57 1.64 5.22 -6.63
CA ALA A 57 1.97 3.83 -6.36
C ALA A 57 3.02 3.66 -5.28
N LEU A 58 2.91 2.57 -4.52
CA LEU A 58 3.97 2.08 -3.66
C LEU A 58 4.70 0.95 -4.38
N THR A 59 6.00 1.11 -4.55
CA THR A 59 6.87 0.14 -5.23
C THR A 59 7.83 -0.48 -4.23
N PHE A 60 7.79 -1.81 -4.11
CA PHE A 60 8.77 -2.59 -3.37
C PHE A 60 9.91 -2.98 -4.32
N ALA A 61 11.14 -2.63 -3.94
CA ALA A 61 12.34 -2.86 -4.74
C ALA A 61 13.46 -3.51 -3.92
N HIS A 62 14.31 -4.25 -4.61
CA HIS A 62 15.52 -4.88 -4.07
C HIS A 62 16.73 -4.45 -4.91
N ASN A 63 17.73 -3.83 -4.27
CA ASN A 63 18.91 -3.26 -4.94
C ASN A 63 18.55 -2.38 -6.16
N GLY A 64 17.48 -1.59 -6.04
CA GLY A 64 16.96 -0.73 -7.11
C GLY A 64 16.10 -1.45 -8.16
N VAL A 65 16.00 -2.78 -8.12
CA VAL A 65 15.14 -3.56 -9.01
C VAL A 65 13.73 -3.62 -8.45
N SER A 66 12.76 -3.05 -9.15
CA SER A 66 11.34 -3.12 -8.78
C SER A 66 10.82 -4.56 -8.86
N LEU A 67 10.13 -5.01 -7.80
CA LEU A 67 9.62 -6.38 -7.68
C LEU A 67 8.11 -6.46 -7.57
N TYR A 68 7.50 -5.47 -6.93
CA TYR A 68 6.07 -5.43 -6.68
C TYR A 68 5.58 -4.00 -6.59
N ASN A 69 4.35 -3.75 -7.05
CA ASN A 69 3.73 -2.44 -7.04
C ASN A 69 2.27 -2.55 -6.62
N ILE A 70 1.79 -1.57 -5.84
CA ILE A 70 0.37 -1.30 -5.61
C ILE A 70 0.09 0.11 -6.11
N SER A 71 -0.83 0.26 -7.07
CA SER A 71 -1.28 1.56 -7.57
C SER A 71 -2.63 1.93 -6.95
N PHE A 72 -2.79 3.20 -6.61
CA PHE A 72 -3.94 3.71 -5.89
C PHE A 72 -4.19 5.20 -6.13
N VAL A 73 -5.38 5.66 -5.74
CA VAL A 73 -5.78 7.07 -5.70
C VAL A 73 -6.55 7.38 -4.43
N VAL A 74 -6.67 8.66 -4.10
CA VAL A 74 -7.62 9.14 -3.09
C VAL A 74 -8.96 9.40 -3.78
N ALA A 75 -9.95 8.56 -3.50
CA ALA A 75 -11.26 8.63 -4.12
C ALA A 75 -12.32 9.10 -3.12
N PRO A 76 -13.35 9.85 -3.55
CA PRO A 76 -14.52 10.12 -2.74
C PRO A 76 -15.20 8.81 -2.33
N GLY A 77 -15.45 8.60 -1.04
CA GLY A 77 -16.06 7.36 -0.55
C GLY A 77 -17.42 7.06 -1.17
N ARG A 78 -18.17 8.10 -1.55
CA ARG A 78 -19.45 7.96 -2.29
C ARG A 78 -19.34 7.16 -3.60
N TYR A 79 -18.18 7.12 -4.26
CA TYR A 79 -18.02 6.37 -5.52
C TYR A 79 -17.88 4.87 -5.31
N VAL A 80 -17.59 4.45 -4.08
CA VAL A 80 -17.49 3.04 -3.70
C VAL A 80 -18.56 2.65 -2.67
N HIS A 81 -19.50 3.55 -2.38
CA HIS A 81 -20.51 3.40 -1.30
C HIS A 81 -19.91 3.27 0.11
N SER A 82 -18.76 3.90 0.34
CA SER A 82 -18.19 4.05 1.68
C SER A 82 -18.87 5.21 2.44
N PRO A 83 -19.10 5.08 3.75
CA PRO A 83 -19.60 6.18 4.57
C PRO A 83 -18.56 7.26 4.87
N GLN A 84 -17.28 7.00 4.56
CA GLN A 84 -16.19 7.96 4.75
C GLN A 84 -16.14 8.96 3.60
N GLU A 85 -15.65 10.18 3.86
CA GLU A 85 -15.51 11.18 2.81
C GLU A 85 -14.49 10.75 1.74
N GLN A 86 -13.38 10.17 2.20
CA GLN A 86 -12.25 9.76 1.36
C GLN A 86 -11.89 8.30 1.65
N VAL A 87 -11.46 7.60 0.60
CA VAL A 87 -10.89 6.26 0.67
C VAL A 87 -9.61 6.21 -0.15
N LEU A 88 -8.69 5.30 0.18
CA LEU A 88 -7.64 4.92 -0.76
C LEU A 88 -8.18 3.81 -1.65
N PHE A 89 -8.35 4.12 -2.94
CA PHE A 89 -8.84 3.17 -3.92
C PHE A 89 -7.66 2.48 -4.60
N VAL A 90 -7.50 1.18 -4.37
CA VAL A 90 -6.48 0.31 -4.96
C VAL A 90 -6.99 -0.28 -6.27
N SER A 91 -6.47 0.26 -7.37
CA SER A 91 -6.81 -0.15 -8.74
C SER A 91 -5.94 -1.29 -9.25
N ARG A 92 -4.71 -1.44 -8.72
CA ARG A 92 -3.76 -2.42 -9.24
C ARG A 92 -2.83 -2.96 -8.19
N ILE A 93 -2.57 -4.27 -8.26
CA ILE A 93 -1.55 -4.98 -7.50
C ILE A 93 -0.80 -5.88 -8.48
N GLN A 94 0.51 -5.66 -8.64
CA GLN A 94 1.29 -6.41 -9.62
C GLN A 94 2.72 -6.70 -9.16
N GLY A 95 3.13 -7.96 -9.30
CA GLY A 95 4.52 -8.40 -9.20
C GLY A 95 5.22 -8.45 -10.55
N THR A 96 6.56 -8.46 -10.55
CA THR A 96 7.34 -8.72 -11.77
C THR A 96 7.51 -10.23 -12.02
N ARG A 97 8.09 -10.60 -13.17
CA ARG A 97 8.43 -12.00 -13.49
C ARG A 97 9.70 -12.49 -12.77
N ASN A 98 10.27 -11.70 -11.87
CA ASN A 98 11.48 -12.06 -11.13
C ASN A 98 11.15 -12.90 -9.89
N PHE A 99 10.57 -14.09 -10.13
CA PHE A 99 10.00 -14.94 -9.07
C PHE A 99 11.04 -15.39 -8.04
N ASP A 100 12.27 -15.65 -8.45
CA ASP A 100 13.35 -16.07 -7.55
C ASP A 100 13.71 -14.96 -6.56
N LEU A 101 13.83 -13.72 -7.06
CA LEU A 101 14.13 -12.56 -6.21
C LEU A 101 12.96 -12.21 -5.29
N ILE A 102 11.71 -12.33 -5.78
CA ILE A 102 10.51 -12.21 -4.94
C ILE A 102 10.52 -13.26 -3.82
N ARG A 103 10.87 -14.51 -4.12
CA ARG A 103 10.94 -15.59 -3.14
C ARG A 103 12.05 -15.34 -2.11
N GLN A 104 13.21 -14.86 -2.54
CA GLN A 104 14.31 -14.46 -1.64
C GLN A 104 13.84 -13.37 -0.68
N CYS A 105 13.34 -12.25 -1.20
CA CYS A 105 12.87 -11.12 -0.40
C CYS A 105 11.76 -11.54 0.58
N THR A 106 10.86 -12.44 0.16
CA THR A 106 9.82 -12.99 1.04
C THR A 106 10.41 -13.67 2.27
N LYS A 107 11.47 -14.48 2.10
CA LYS A 107 12.15 -15.16 3.22
C LYS A 107 12.83 -14.14 4.14
N SER A 108 13.56 -13.18 3.57
CA SER A 108 14.23 -12.11 4.31
C SER A 108 13.23 -11.26 5.10
N CYS A 109 12.01 -11.08 4.59
CA CYS A 109 10.91 -10.37 5.25
C CYS A 109 10.04 -11.27 6.13
N HIS A 110 10.62 -12.23 6.86
CA HIS A 110 9.93 -13.12 7.79
C HIS A 110 8.79 -13.95 7.18
N ASP A 111 8.89 -14.32 5.89
CA ASP A 111 7.84 -14.95 5.09
C ASP A 111 6.58 -14.08 4.93
N ILE A 112 6.76 -12.76 4.83
CA ILE A 112 5.72 -11.82 4.41
C ILE A 112 5.93 -11.54 2.93
N THR A 113 4.87 -11.70 2.13
CA THR A 113 4.93 -11.44 0.69
C THR A 113 5.10 -9.94 0.40
N PRO A 114 5.77 -9.54 -0.69
CA PRO A 114 5.88 -8.13 -1.07
C PRO A 114 4.54 -7.40 -1.14
N ALA A 115 3.50 -8.03 -1.70
CA ALA A 115 2.15 -7.46 -1.70
C ALA A 115 1.63 -7.14 -0.28
N ALA A 116 1.87 -8.02 0.68
CA ALA A 116 1.45 -7.81 2.06
C ALA A 116 2.32 -6.78 2.82
N LEU A 117 3.59 -6.60 2.42
CA LEU A 117 4.42 -5.48 2.89
C LEU A 117 3.88 -4.16 2.36
N LEU A 118 3.48 -4.11 1.09
CA LEU A 118 2.91 -2.92 0.47
C LEU A 118 1.56 -2.52 1.09
N ILE A 119 0.74 -3.46 1.58
CA ILE A 119 -0.45 -3.11 2.38
C ILE A 119 -0.08 -2.49 3.72
N ALA A 120 0.98 -2.98 4.39
CA ALA A 120 1.45 -2.36 5.63
C ALA A 120 1.97 -0.94 5.38
N ALA A 121 2.70 -0.73 4.28
CA ALA A 121 3.12 0.60 3.85
C ALA A 121 1.93 1.50 3.48
N LEU A 122 0.94 0.97 2.75
CA LEU A 122 -0.26 1.71 2.36
C LEU A 122 -1.08 2.13 3.59
N GLN A 123 -1.12 1.32 4.64
CA GLN A 123 -1.68 1.73 5.93
C GLN A 123 -0.93 2.91 6.55
N GLY A 124 0.40 2.98 6.41
CA GLY A 124 1.20 4.12 6.84
C GLY A 124 0.85 5.40 6.08
N VAL A 125 0.69 5.31 4.76
CA VAL A 125 0.20 6.42 3.91
C VAL A 125 -1.20 6.84 4.33
N ALA A 126 -2.11 5.88 4.52
CA ALA A 126 -3.48 6.15 4.94
C ALA A 126 -3.54 6.86 6.30
N ALA A 127 -2.72 6.42 7.26
CA ALA A 127 -2.59 7.08 8.57
C ALA A 127 -2.07 8.52 8.47
N ALA A 128 -1.09 8.77 7.58
CA ALA A 128 -0.57 10.13 7.36
C ALA A 128 -1.62 11.07 6.72
N LEU A 129 -2.54 10.52 5.93
CA LEU A 129 -3.63 11.26 5.29
C LEU A 129 -4.94 11.28 6.11
N ASP A 130 -4.96 10.68 7.31
CA ASP A 130 -6.18 10.47 8.10
C ASP A 130 -7.32 9.76 7.33
N ILE A 131 -6.95 8.77 6.50
CA ILE A 131 -7.88 7.90 5.76
C ILE A 131 -7.90 6.53 6.42
N ASN A 132 -9.10 6.04 6.74
CA ASN A 132 -9.29 4.81 7.51
C ASN A 132 -9.93 3.65 6.71
N ILE A 133 -10.13 3.80 5.40
CA ILE A 133 -10.67 2.74 4.52
C ILE A 133 -9.82 2.61 3.26
N LEU A 134 -9.43 1.37 2.96
CA LEU A 134 -9.01 0.97 1.62
C LEU A 134 -10.18 0.33 0.89
N ALA A 135 -10.35 0.70 -0.38
CA ALA A 135 -11.26 0.01 -1.31
C ALA A 135 -10.42 -0.59 -2.43
N GLY A 136 -10.53 -1.89 -2.68
CA GLY A 136 -9.77 -2.58 -3.73
C GLY A 136 -10.67 -3.22 -4.77
N ILE A 137 -10.23 -3.27 -6.02
CA ILE A 137 -10.93 -4.02 -7.06
C ILE A 137 -10.89 -5.53 -6.79
N SER A 138 -11.91 -6.25 -7.25
CA SER A 138 -11.91 -7.72 -7.28
C SER A 138 -11.13 -8.25 -8.50
N THR A 139 -10.97 -9.57 -8.55
CA THR A 139 -10.32 -10.24 -9.70
C THR A 139 -11.12 -10.05 -10.98
N GLU A 140 -12.44 -9.90 -10.89
CA GLU A 140 -13.34 -9.73 -12.04
C GLU A 140 -13.22 -8.33 -12.68
N GLU A 141 -12.85 -7.32 -11.91
CA GLU A 141 -12.72 -5.93 -12.35
C GLU A 141 -11.31 -5.60 -12.89
N ARG A 142 -10.45 -6.62 -13.05
CA ARG A 142 -9.09 -6.46 -13.57
C ARG A 142 -9.11 -6.17 -15.06
N LEU A 143 -8.42 -5.12 -15.49
CA LEU A 143 -8.37 -4.73 -16.91
C LEU A 143 -7.26 -5.44 -17.72
N TYR A 144 -6.18 -5.91 -17.08
CA TYR A 144 -4.98 -6.43 -17.78
C TYR A 144 -4.50 -7.80 -17.29
N ASP A 145 -4.02 -8.62 -18.23
CA ASP A 145 -3.74 -10.06 -18.06
C ASP A 145 -2.26 -10.44 -18.00
N THR A 146 -1.32 -9.49 -17.88
CA THR A 146 0.11 -9.79 -18.06
C THR A 146 0.69 -10.76 -17.02
N ILE A 147 0.19 -10.72 -15.78
CA ILE A 147 0.46 -11.65 -14.68
C ILE A 147 -0.83 -11.82 -13.88
N THR A 148 -1.34 -13.04 -13.80
CA THR A 148 -2.59 -13.33 -13.06
C THR A 148 -2.38 -13.15 -11.56
N PHE A 149 -2.81 -12.01 -11.02
CA PHE A 149 -2.98 -11.80 -9.58
C PHE A 149 -4.42 -12.13 -9.19
N ASP A 150 -4.59 -12.92 -8.13
CA ASP A 150 -5.90 -13.23 -7.56
C ASP A 150 -6.21 -12.23 -6.43
N TYR A 151 -6.91 -11.16 -6.81
CA TYR A 151 -7.33 -10.11 -5.88
C TYR A 151 -8.28 -10.63 -4.82
N ASN A 152 -9.22 -11.50 -5.17
CA ASN A 152 -10.22 -12.03 -4.24
C ASN A 152 -9.53 -12.75 -3.07
N SER A 153 -8.70 -13.77 -3.38
CA SER A 153 -7.95 -14.51 -2.35
C SER A 153 -7.01 -13.60 -1.55
N PHE A 154 -6.44 -12.58 -2.20
CA PHE A 154 -5.57 -11.62 -1.54
C PHE A 154 -6.32 -10.79 -0.50
N TRP A 155 -7.44 -10.16 -0.89
CA TRP A 155 -8.26 -9.33 0.01
C TRP A 155 -8.88 -10.16 1.14
N GLU A 156 -9.36 -11.35 0.86
CA GLU A 156 -9.87 -12.29 1.86
C GLU A 156 -8.81 -12.66 2.92
N SER A 157 -7.52 -12.72 2.53
CA SER A 157 -6.42 -12.97 3.48
C SER A 157 -6.25 -11.85 4.52
N PHE A 158 -6.74 -10.64 4.22
CA PHE A 158 -6.82 -9.51 5.14
C PHE A 158 -8.17 -9.40 5.85
N GLN A 159 -9.09 -10.35 5.64
CA GLN A 159 -10.46 -10.30 6.14
C GLN A 159 -11.23 -9.06 5.62
N ALA A 160 -10.90 -8.61 4.41
CA ALA A 160 -11.63 -7.54 3.75
C ALA A 160 -13.05 -7.99 3.39
N GLU A 161 -14.01 -7.06 3.46
CA GLU A 161 -15.41 -7.33 3.16
C GLU A 161 -15.69 -7.10 1.67
N ARG A 162 -16.16 -8.13 0.97
CA ARG A 162 -16.58 -7.98 -0.44
C ARG A 162 -17.90 -7.21 -0.50
N THR A 163 -17.96 -6.17 -1.33
CA THR A 163 -19.14 -5.33 -1.52
C THR A 163 -20.01 -5.86 -2.66
N GLN A 164 -21.18 -5.24 -2.85
CA GLN A 164 -22.10 -5.55 -3.95
C GLN A 164 -21.56 -5.12 -5.31
N ASP A 165 -20.63 -4.15 -5.34
CA ASP A 165 -20.07 -3.56 -6.56
C ASP A 165 -18.75 -4.23 -7.00
N ASN A 166 -18.52 -5.51 -6.62
CA ASN A 166 -17.27 -6.22 -6.88
C ASN A 166 -16.03 -5.49 -6.35
N LEU A 167 -16.15 -4.77 -5.24
CA LEU A 167 -15.01 -4.19 -4.52
C LEU A 167 -14.78 -4.96 -3.22
N PHE A 168 -13.63 -4.70 -2.61
CA PHE A 168 -13.31 -5.14 -1.25
C PHE A 168 -13.03 -3.93 -0.37
N PHE A 169 -13.66 -3.87 0.80
CA PHE A 169 -13.39 -2.88 1.82
C PHE A 169 -12.51 -3.44 2.92
N LEU A 170 -11.46 -2.70 3.24
CA LEU A 170 -10.54 -3.03 4.32
C LEU A 170 -10.42 -1.84 5.26
N ALA A 171 -10.97 -1.98 6.46
CA ALA A 171 -10.87 -0.98 7.51
C ALA A 171 -9.43 -0.89 8.04
N LEU A 172 -8.97 0.33 8.27
CA LEU A 172 -7.66 0.65 8.83
C LEU A 172 -7.82 1.35 10.19
N PRO A 173 -6.90 1.11 11.15
CA PRO A 173 -5.82 0.14 11.07
C PRO A 173 -6.33 -1.31 11.10
N LEU A 174 -5.57 -2.22 10.49
CA LEU A 174 -5.93 -3.64 10.41
C LEU A 174 -6.12 -4.25 11.80
N VAL A 175 -7.29 -4.86 12.01
CA VAL A 175 -7.61 -5.54 13.26
C VAL A 175 -6.74 -6.81 13.39
N LYS A 176 -5.93 -6.86 14.44
CA LYS A 176 -5.08 -8.01 14.73
C LYS A 176 -5.83 -8.99 15.62
N THR A 177 -5.91 -10.25 15.18
CA THR A 177 -6.44 -11.33 16.04
C THR A 177 -5.67 -11.37 17.38
N PRO A 178 -6.34 -11.44 18.54
CA PRO A 178 -5.67 -11.60 19.83
C PRO A 178 -4.64 -12.74 19.80
N ILE A 179 -3.44 -12.49 20.33
CA ILE A 179 -2.30 -13.44 20.20
C ILE A 179 -2.56 -14.74 20.97
N GLU A 180 -3.39 -14.67 22.00
CA GLU A 180 -3.83 -15.77 22.84
C GLU A 180 -4.61 -16.82 22.03
N LEU A 181 -5.36 -16.37 21.01
CA LEU A 181 -6.14 -17.25 20.12
C LEU A 181 -5.26 -17.96 19.08
N ILE A 182 -4.00 -17.54 18.92
CA ILE A 182 -3.05 -18.17 18.02
C ILE A 182 -2.39 -19.37 18.72
N LYS A 183 -2.33 -20.52 18.04
CA LYS A 183 -1.68 -21.73 18.57
C LYS A 183 -0.23 -21.43 18.98
N GLY A 184 0.19 -21.88 20.17
CA GLY A 184 1.48 -21.56 20.80
C GLY A 184 2.70 -21.65 19.85
N LYS A 185 2.84 -22.76 19.10
CA LYS A 185 3.95 -22.98 18.14
C LYS A 185 4.02 -21.95 16.99
N ARG A 186 2.96 -21.16 16.77
CA ARG A 186 2.88 -20.12 15.73
C ARG A 186 2.87 -18.70 16.30
N ARG A 187 2.79 -18.53 17.62
CA ARG A 187 2.67 -17.20 18.26
C ARG A 187 3.89 -16.33 17.98
N GLU A 188 5.09 -16.86 18.23
CA GLU A 188 6.33 -16.11 18.02
C GLU A 188 6.51 -15.66 16.57
N ARG A 189 6.31 -16.57 15.59
CA ARG A 189 6.34 -16.22 14.17
C ARG A 189 5.31 -15.15 13.83
N THR A 190 4.11 -15.21 14.42
CA THR A 190 3.07 -14.21 14.17
C THR A 190 3.41 -12.86 14.77
N LEU A 191 3.98 -12.84 15.99
CA LEU A 191 4.45 -11.61 16.64
C LEU A 191 5.55 -10.94 15.82
N ARG A 192 6.56 -11.69 15.37
CA ARG A 192 7.63 -11.16 14.50
C ARG A 192 7.07 -10.54 13.22
N LYS A 193 6.12 -11.24 12.56
CA LYS A 193 5.45 -10.70 11.36
C LYS A 193 4.67 -9.41 11.64
N ARG A 194 3.98 -9.33 12.78
CA ARG A 194 3.22 -8.14 13.17
C ARG A 194 4.13 -6.96 13.45
N GLN A 195 5.15 -7.18 14.27
CA GLN A 195 6.15 -6.17 14.59
C GLN A 195 6.79 -5.61 13.32
N TYR A 196 7.25 -6.46 12.40
CA TYR A 196 7.87 -6.00 11.16
C TYR A 196 6.90 -5.19 10.27
N LYS A 197 5.63 -5.58 10.19
CA LYS A 197 4.61 -4.80 9.49
C LYS A 197 4.33 -3.46 10.17
N ASP A 198 4.31 -3.43 11.49
CA ASP A 198 4.08 -2.20 12.28
C ASP A 198 5.24 -1.23 12.11
N GLU A 199 6.49 -1.72 12.11
CA GLU A 199 7.69 -0.93 11.85
C GLU A 199 7.67 -0.32 10.44
N ILE A 200 7.28 -1.09 9.41
CA ILE A 200 7.11 -0.57 8.05
C ILE A 200 6.00 0.47 8.00
N CYS A 201 4.84 0.18 8.59
CA CYS A 201 3.71 1.11 8.62
C CYS A 201 4.11 2.45 9.24
N GLU A 202 4.80 2.41 10.38
CA GLU A 202 5.23 3.62 11.08
C GLU A 202 6.33 4.37 10.33
N ALA A 203 7.33 3.67 9.79
CA ALA A 203 8.39 4.29 9.00
C ALA A 203 7.82 4.99 7.76
N VAL A 204 6.85 4.35 7.08
CA VAL A 204 6.19 4.94 5.91
C VAL A 204 5.33 6.14 6.30
N ARG A 205 4.59 6.06 7.41
CA ARG A 205 3.80 7.19 7.94
C ARG A 205 4.70 8.39 8.22
N VAL A 206 5.76 8.21 9.00
CA VAL A 206 6.72 9.26 9.35
C VAL A 206 7.43 9.79 8.09
N GLY A 207 7.84 8.90 7.18
CA GLY A 207 8.44 9.27 5.91
C GLY A 207 7.52 10.14 5.05
N PHE A 208 6.24 9.80 5.00
CA PHE A 208 5.24 10.57 4.27
C PHE A 208 4.99 11.93 4.93
N GLU A 209 4.75 11.97 6.24
CA GLU A 209 4.49 13.22 6.97
C GLU A 209 5.67 14.20 6.91
N SER A 210 6.89 13.69 7.01
CA SER A 210 8.09 14.53 7.07
C SER A 210 8.51 15.09 5.71
N HIS A 211 8.37 14.32 4.64
CA HIS A 211 8.87 14.69 3.31
C HIS A 211 7.77 15.18 2.37
N LEU A 212 6.50 14.86 2.64
CA LEU A 212 5.43 15.00 1.65
C LEU A 212 4.25 15.85 2.13
N LEU A 213 3.95 15.90 3.43
CA LEU A 213 2.88 16.75 3.94
C LEU A 213 3.33 18.19 4.19
N ASP A 214 2.44 19.13 3.89
CA ASP A 214 2.59 20.52 4.28
C ASP A 214 2.25 20.67 5.77
N ARG A 215 3.27 21.03 6.56
CA ARG A 215 3.13 21.21 8.01
C ARG A 215 2.18 22.35 8.39
N GLN A 216 1.82 23.24 7.46
CA GLN A 216 0.86 24.33 7.69
C GLN A 216 -0.60 23.91 7.47
N ALA A 217 -0.86 22.83 6.72
CA ALA A 217 -2.21 22.32 6.48
C ALA A 217 -2.79 21.61 7.72
N ALA A 218 -1.95 21.07 8.61
CA ALA A 218 -2.36 20.32 9.80
C ALA A 218 -2.88 21.19 10.97
N LEU A 219 -2.95 22.52 10.82
CA LEU A 219 -3.31 23.48 11.87
C LEU A 219 -4.56 24.33 11.57
N ASN A 220 -5.24 24.07 10.45
CA ASN A 220 -6.49 24.75 10.06
C ASN A 220 -7.61 23.74 9.86
#